data_AF-W6TJ31-F1
#
_entry.id   AF-W6TJ31-F1
#
_cell.length_a   1.000
_cell.length_b   1.000
_cell.length_c   1.000
_cell.angle_alpha   90.00
_cell.angle_beta   90.00
_cell.angle_gamma   90.00
#
_symmetry.space_group_name_H-M   'P 1'
#
loop_
_entity.id
_entity.type
_entity.pdbx_description
1 polymer ?
#
loop_
_entity_poly.entity_id
_entity_poly.type
_entity_poly.pdbx_seq_one_letter_code
_entity_poly.pdbx_strand_id
1 'polypeptide(L)'
;MVEFLGKVKEVHTLVKSIDELAKAIGKKIKNDDDGFDDEADKNGSLIAGVFSIVRAVGDGLSKLDTSNISGNFKATISSTINNAKTKSEAFLAKLKGQDANLGKNDASSNDVKAAILKSNATKDKGLEELIALNTAIDALLKSATDMVEASIGELTVKSIV
;
A
#
# COMPACT_ATOMS: atom_id res chain seq x y z
N MET A 1 -13.88 9.27 14.58
CA MET A 1 -13.01 9.86 13.54
C MET A 1 -11.53 9.56 13.75
N VAL A 2 -10.96 9.77 14.95
CA VAL A 2 -9.56 9.39 15.24
C VAL A 2 -9.31 7.89 15.03
N GLU A 3 -10.21 7.03 15.46
CA GLU A 3 -10.11 5.57 15.22
C GLU A 3 -10.12 5.24 13.71
N PHE A 4 -10.99 5.88 12.94
CA PHE A 4 -11.04 5.72 11.48
C PHE A 4 -9.72 6.13 10.84
N LEU A 5 -9.17 7.30 11.22
CA LEU A 5 -7.85 7.74 10.76
C LEU A 5 -6.74 6.75 11.15
N GLY A 6 -6.81 6.16 12.34
CA GLY A 6 -5.89 5.10 12.77
C GLY A 6 -5.88 3.90 11.84
N LYS A 7 -7.07 3.39 11.46
CA LYS A 7 -7.20 2.28 10.50
C LYS A 7 -6.70 2.66 9.10
N VAL A 8 -6.95 3.90 8.65
CA VAL A 8 -6.40 4.39 7.38
C VAL A 8 -4.87 4.45 7.41
N LYS A 9 -4.27 4.88 8.53
CA LYS A 9 -2.80 4.90 8.72
C LYS A 9 -2.18 3.50 8.72
N GLU A 10 -2.87 2.50 9.27
CA GLU A 10 -2.44 1.10 9.22
C GLU A 10 -2.33 0.61 7.77
N VAL A 11 -3.40 0.78 6.98
CA VAL A 11 -3.40 0.41 5.55
C VAL A 11 -2.32 1.18 4.78
N HIS A 12 -2.18 2.48 5.07
CA HIS A 12 -1.15 3.32 4.46
C HIS A 12 0.26 2.78 4.73
N THR A 13 0.55 2.44 5.98
CA THR A 13 1.85 1.91 6.40
C THR A 13 2.12 0.54 5.78
N LEU A 14 1.12 -0.33 5.66
CA LEU A 14 1.26 -1.61 4.96
C LEU A 14 1.66 -1.41 3.50
N VAL A 15 1.05 -0.47 2.78
CA VAL A 15 1.44 -0.17 1.38
C VAL A 15 2.86 0.39 1.32
N LYS A 16 3.25 1.28 2.23
CA LYS A 16 4.62 1.83 2.27
C LYS A 16 5.66 0.78 2.66
N SER A 17 5.31 -0.25 3.44
CA SER A 17 6.22 -1.34 3.80
C SER A 17 6.76 -2.11 2.60
N ILE A 18 6.07 -2.07 1.46
CA ILE A 18 6.53 -2.67 0.20
C ILE A 18 7.82 -1.99 -0.29
N ASP A 19 8.02 -0.71 0.00
CA ASP A 19 9.27 -0.02 -0.34
C ASP A 19 10.46 -0.59 0.44
N GLU A 20 10.25 -1.01 1.70
CA GLU A 20 11.26 -1.67 2.52
C GLU A 20 11.55 -3.07 1.99
N LEU A 21 10.51 -3.82 1.60
CA LEU A 21 10.68 -5.13 0.95
C LEU A 21 11.41 -5.03 -0.40
N ALA A 22 11.20 -3.95 -1.16
CA ALA A 22 11.92 -3.73 -2.41
C ALA A 22 13.44 -3.55 -2.21
N LYS A 23 13.90 -3.13 -1.02
CA LYS A 23 15.33 -3.06 -0.69
C LYS A 23 15.97 -4.45 -0.53
N ALA A 24 15.18 -5.47 -0.25
CA ALA A 24 15.63 -6.85 -0.08
C ALA A 24 15.66 -7.67 -1.39
N ILE A 25 15.38 -7.06 -2.55
CA ILE A 25 15.45 -7.76 -3.84
C ILE A 25 16.90 -8.20 -4.13
N GLY A 26 17.08 -9.48 -4.40
CA GLY A 26 18.38 -10.08 -4.71
C GLY A 26 19.31 -10.13 -3.51
N LYS A 27 18.75 -10.20 -2.29
CA LYS A 27 19.48 -10.14 -1.03
C LYS A 27 19.19 -11.35 -0.16
N LYS A 28 20.13 -11.67 0.73
CA LYS A 28 19.95 -12.56 1.88
C LYS A 28 20.51 -11.91 3.14
N ILE A 29 20.09 -12.39 4.30
CA ILE A 29 20.66 -11.95 5.57
C ILE A 29 22.15 -12.25 5.61
N LYS A 30 22.93 -11.28 6.10
CA LYS A 30 24.33 -11.45 6.45
C LYS A 30 24.41 -11.79 7.94
N ASN A 31 25.43 -12.53 8.35
CA ASN A 31 25.72 -12.76 9.77
C ASN A 31 26.45 -11.54 10.37
N ASP A 32 25.76 -10.40 10.39
CA ASP A 32 26.23 -9.08 10.82
C ASP A 32 25.02 -8.18 11.12
N ASP A 33 25.20 -7.10 11.89
CA ASP A 33 24.09 -6.37 12.53
C ASP A 33 23.25 -5.53 11.55
N ASP A 34 23.81 -5.08 10.42
CA ASP A 34 23.17 -4.06 9.57
C ASP A 34 23.23 -4.35 8.06
N GLY A 35 23.46 -5.60 7.66
CA GLY A 35 23.82 -5.94 6.28
C GLY A 35 22.95 -6.99 5.58
N PHE A 36 22.94 -6.88 4.25
CA PHE A 36 22.54 -7.97 3.36
C PHE A 36 23.74 -8.41 2.51
N ASP A 37 23.88 -9.73 2.32
CA ASP A 37 24.69 -10.27 1.24
C ASP A 37 23.86 -10.35 -0.04
N ASP A 38 24.54 -10.37 -1.19
CA ASP A 38 23.90 -10.59 -2.48
C ASP A 38 23.45 -12.06 -2.63
N GLU A 39 22.23 -12.24 -3.13
CA GLU A 39 21.65 -13.53 -3.50
C GLU A 39 20.68 -13.28 -4.66
N ALA A 40 21.25 -13.13 -5.86
CA ALA A 40 20.50 -12.74 -7.04
C ALA A 40 19.41 -13.77 -7.40
N ASP A 41 18.31 -13.26 -7.94
CA ASP A 41 17.31 -14.02 -8.69
C ASP A 41 16.62 -15.14 -7.91
N LYS A 42 16.50 -15.01 -6.58
CA LYS A 42 15.75 -15.93 -5.70
C LYS A 42 14.65 -15.22 -4.95
N ASN A 43 13.87 -14.42 -5.66
CA ASN A 43 12.90 -13.49 -5.07
C ASN A 43 11.46 -14.04 -4.97
N GLY A 44 11.24 -15.33 -5.26
CA GLY A 44 9.89 -15.92 -5.31
C GLY A 44 9.12 -15.80 -3.99
N SER A 45 9.78 -16.07 -2.87
CA SER A 45 9.16 -15.92 -1.53
C SER A 45 8.92 -14.46 -1.14
N LEU A 46 9.84 -13.55 -1.53
CA LEU A 46 9.70 -12.12 -1.30
C LEU A 46 8.45 -11.56 -1.98
N ILE A 47 8.23 -11.88 -3.26
CA ILE A 47 7.05 -11.39 -3.99
C ILE A 47 5.76 -12.05 -3.50
N ALA A 48 5.79 -13.30 -3.05
CA ALA A 48 4.66 -13.92 -2.36
C ALA A 48 4.30 -13.18 -1.05
N GLY A 49 5.32 -12.72 -0.31
CA GLY A 49 5.14 -11.85 0.86
C GLY A 49 4.48 -10.52 0.52
N VAL A 50 4.95 -9.84 -0.54
CA VAL A 50 4.32 -8.61 -1.05
C VAL A 50 2.85 -8.86 -1.43
N PHE A 51 2.57 -9.95 -2.16
CA PHE A 51 1.21 -10.32 -2.53
C PHE A 51 0.31 -10.49 -1.29
N SER A 52 0.82 -11.14 -0.23
CA SER A 52 0.10 -11.28 1.04
C SER A 52 -0.19 -9.94 1.72
N ILE A 53 0.78 -9.01 1.74
CA ILE A 53 0.58 -7.66 2.30
C ILE A 53 -0.50 -6.90 1.54
N VAL A 54 -0.49 -6.96 0.21
CA VAL A 54 -1.49 -6.25 -0.62
C VAL A 54 -2.89 -6.86 -0.43
N ARG A 55 -3.00 -8.18 -0.19
CA ARG A 55 -4.26 -8.78 0.22
C ARG A 55 -4.75 -8.24 1.57
N ALA A 56 -3.86 -8.14 2.55
CA ALA A 56 -4.19 -7.55 3.85
C ALA A 56 -4.62 -6.07 3.73
N VAL A 57 -4.02 -5.31 2.81
CA VAL A 57 -4.44 -3.96 2.43
C VAL A 57 -5.88 -3.96 1.90
N GLY A 58 -6.21 -4.84 0.95
CA GLY A 58 -7.58 -4.97 0.43
C GLY A 58 -8.61 -5.33 1.50
N ASP A 59 -8.26 -6.24 2.41
CA ASP A 59 -9.09 -6.62 3.55
C ASP A 59 -9.28 -5.45 4.54
N GLY A 60 -8.20 -4.72 4.83
CA GLY A 60 -8.22 -3.53 5.69
C GLY A 60 -9.12 -2.43 5.13
N LEU A 61 -8.98 -2.12 3.83
CA LEU A 61 -9.86 -1.19 3.12
C LEU A 61 -11.33 -1.62 3.16
N SER A 62 -11.60 -2.93 3.12
CA SER A 62 -12.96 -3.48 3.18
C SER A 62 -13.60 -3.37 4.55
N LYS A 63 -12.79 -3.28 5.60
CA LYS A 63 -13.22 -3.09 7.00
C LYS A 63 -13.33 -1.63 7.42
N LEU A 64 -12.95 -0.68 6.55
CA LEU A 64 -13.12 0.75 6.83
C LEU A 64 -14.61 1.11 6.87
N ASP A 65 -15.14 1.27 8.07
CA ASP A 65 -16.53 1.65 8.30
C ASP A 65 -16.71 3.18 8.18
N THR A 66 -17.59 3.60 7.28
CA THR A 66 -17.95 5.00 7.05
C THR A 66 -19.31 5.38 7.63
N SER A 67 -19.96 4.49 8.38
CA SER A 67 -21.29 4.71 8.99
C SER A 67 -21.32 5.96 9.88
N ASN A 68 -20.27 6.16 10.66
CA ASN A 68 -20.08 7.28 11.60
C ASN A 68 -19.49 8.54 10.95
N ILE A 69 -19.31 8.55 9.62
CA ILE A 69 -18.84 9.72 8.88
C ILE A 69 -20.07 10.43 8.32
N SER A 70 -20.28 11.67 8.77
CA SER A 70 -21.39 12.53 8.35
C SER A 70 -20.89 13.73 7.52
N GLY A 71 -21.83 14.44 6.91
CA GLY A 71 -21.55 15.69 6.21
C GLY A 71 -20.84 15.51 4.87
N ASN A 72 -20.15 16.57 4.45
CA ASN A 72 -19.45 16.69 3.17
C ASN A 72 -18.32 15.68 2.97
N PHE A 73 -17.75 15.12 4.05
CA PHE A 73 -16.64 14.16 3.96
C PHE A 73 -17.06 12.74 3.55
N LYS A 74 -18.32 12.33 3.81
CA LYS A 74 -18.74 10.93 3.61
C LYS A 74 -18.56 10.46 2.17
N ALA A 75 -18.99 11.29 1.21
CA ALA A 75 -18.89 10.97 -0.21
C ALA A 75 -17.43 10.88 -0.66
N THR A 76 -16.61 11.87 -0.29
CA THR A 76 -15.18 11.92 -0.63
C THR A 76 -14.42 10.73 -0.05
N ILE A 77 -14.61 10.41 1.23
CA ILE A 77 -13.94 9.26 1.87
C ILE A 77 -14.41 7.94 1.25
N SER A 78 -15.70 7.76 1.00
CA SER A 78 -16.20 6.54 0.37
C SER A 78 -15.61 6.36 -1.05
N SER A 79 -15.49 7.46 -1.79
CA SER A 79 -14.87 7.47 -3.12
C SER A 79 -13.38 7.09 -3.06
N THR A 80 -12.61 7.67 -2.14
CA THR A 80 -11.18 7.35 -2.00
C THR A 80 -10.93 5.93 -1.49
N ILE A 81 -11.77 5.40 -0.60
CA ILE A 81 -11.74 3.97 -0.21
C ILE A 81 -11.96 3.08 -1.45
N ASN A 82 -13.01 3.32 -2.23
CA ASN A 82 -13.32 2.50 -3.40
C ASN A 82 -12.23 2.57 -4.47
N ASN A 83 -11.65 3.76 -4.68
CA ASN A 83 -10.51 3.91 -5.58
C ASN A 83 -9.31 3.09 -5.09
N ALA A 84 -8.94 3.20 -3.80
CA ALA A 84 -7.85 2.41 -3.23
C ALA A 84 -8.08 0.90 -3.34
N LYS A 85 -9.31 0.42 -3.09
CA LYS A 85 -9.68 -1.00 -3.29
C LYS A 85 -9.46 -1.44 -4.73
N THR A 86 -9.98 -0.66 -5.68
CA THR A 86 -9.83 -0.94 -7.11
C THR A 86 -8.34 -1.01 -7.51
N LYS A 87 -7.50 -0.11 -6.99
CA LYS A 87 -6.06 -0.14 -7.27
C LYS A 87 -5.34 -1.31 -6.60
N SER A 88 -5.77 -1.71 -5.40
CA SER A 88 -5.25 -2.90 -4.72
C SER A 88 -5.56 -4.17 -5.51
N GLU A 89 -6.80 -4.30 -5.99
CA GLU A 89 -7.24 -5.42 -6.82
C GLU A 89 -6.51 -5.46 -8.17
N ALA A 90 -6.33 -4.30 -8.82
CA ALA A 90 -5.57 -4.19 -10.05
C ALA A 90 -4.12 -4.64 -9.87
N PHE A 91 -3.46 -4.23 -8.78
CA PHE A 91 -2.10 -4.66 -8.49
C PHE A 91 -2.02 -6.18 -8.25
N LEU A 92 -2.92 -6.75 -7.43
CA LEU A 92 -3.00 -8.20 -7.23
C LEU A 92 -3.27 -8.97 -8.54
N ALA A 93 -4.16 -8.45 -9.39
CA ALA A 93 -4.45 -9.06 -10.68
C ALA A 93 -3.21 -9.04 -11.59
N LYS A 94 -2.47 -7.94 -11.61
CA LYS A 94 -1.24 -7.82 -12.38
C LYS A 94 -0.16 -8.80 -11.91
N LEU A 95 0.07 -8.90 -10.60
CA LEU A 95 1.04 -9.86 -10.04
C LEU A 95 0.65 -11.31 -10.39
N LYS A 96 -0.63 -11.68 -10.26
CA LYS A 96 -1.13 -13.00 -10.67
C LYS A 96 -0.94 -13.26 -12.16
N GLY A 97 -1.19 -12.26 -13.02
CA GLY A 97 -1.01 -12.39 -14.46
C GLY A 97 0.46 -12.45 -14.90
N GLN A 98 1.40 -12.31 -13.97
CA GLN A 98 2.84 -12.44 -14.19
C GLN A 98 3.40 -13.67 -13.46
N ASP A 99 2.58 -14.67 -13.15
CA ASP A 99 2.99 -15.88 -12.41
C ASP A 99 4.15 -16.63 -13.07
N ALA A 100 4.21 -16.67 -14.40
CA ALA A 100 5.35 -17.27 -15.11
C ALA A 100 6.69 -16.58 -14.81
N ASN A 101 6.67 -15.27 -14.51
CA ASN A 101 7.86 -14.48 -14.20
C ASN A 101 8.11 -14.36 -12.69
N LEU A 102 7.04 -14.19 -11.90
CA LEU A 102 7.08 -13.83 -10.49
C LEU A 102 6.74 -14.99 -9.56
N GLY A 103 5.94 -15.97 -10.01
CA GLY A 103 5.42 -17.08 -9.23
C GLY A 103 6.38 -18.27 -9.07
N LYS A 104 7.65 -18.09 -9.42
CA LYS A 104 8.70 -19.12 -9.38
C LYS A 104 9.73 -18.82 -8.30
N ASN A 105 10.38 -19.86 -7.79
CA ASN A 105 11.40 -19.74 -6.74
C ASN A 105 12.54 -18.80 -7.16
N ASP A 106 12.98 -18.95 -8.41
CA ASP A 106 14.04 -18.20 -9.08
C ASP A 106 13.52 -16.93 -9.79
N ALA A 107 12.53 -16.24 -9.22
CA ALA A 107 12.02 -14.99 -9.79
C ALA A 107 13.16 -13.97 -9.91
N SER A 108 13.39 -13.48 -11.14
CA SER A 108 14.56 -12.65 -11.45
C SER A 108 14.48 -11.30 -10.75
N SER A 109 15.64 -10.77 -10.38
CA SER A 109 15.75 -9.47 -9.71
C SER A 109 15.20 -8.35 -10.61
N ASN A 110 15.37 -8.46 -11.93
CA ASN A 110 14.84 -7.49 -12.89
C ASN A 110 13.31 -7.52 -12.96
N ASP A 111 12.71 -8.72 -12.99
CA ASP A 111 11.25 -8.86 -13.03
C ASP A 111 10.60 -8.37 -11.74
N VAL A 112 11.19 -8.71 -10.58
CA VAL A 112 10.68 -8.24 -9.29
C VAL A 112 10.86 -6.73 -9.12
N LYS A 113 11.97 -6.14 -9.59
CA LYS A 113 12.11 -4.67 -9.65
C LYS A 113 11.02 -4.01 -10.50
N ALA A 114 10.68 -4.60 -11.64
CA ALA A 114 9.59 -4.13 -12.51
C ALA A 114 8.19 -4.33 -11.91
N ALA A 115 8.08 -5.05 -10.79
CA ALA A 115 6.85 -5.22 -10.04
C ALA A 115 6.75 -4.30 -8.81
N ILE A 116 7.85 -4.05 -8.08
CA ILE A 116 7.76 -3.40 -6.75
C ILE A 116 8.75 -2.28 -6.46
N LEU A 117 9.79 -2.07 -7.28
CA LEU A 117 10.80 -1.03 -7.00
C LEU A 117 10.43 0.30 -7.67
N LYS A 118 9.90 1.28 -6.93
CA LYS A 118 9.39 2.56 -7.48
C LYS A 118 10.37 3.38 -8.33
N SER A 119 11.67 3.22 -8.12
CA SER A 119 12.72 3.87 -8.92
C SER A 119 13.06 3.12 -10.21
N ASN A 120 12.51 1.93 -10.44
CA ASN A 120 12.81 1.13 -11.63
C ASN A 120 12.21 1.77 -12.90
N ALA A 121 12.97 1.71 -13.99
CA ALA A 121 12.55 2.27 -15.27
C ALA A 121 11.42 1.45 -15.91
N THR A 122 11.53 0.12 -15.89
CA THR A 122 10.51 -0.79 -16.41
C THR A 122 9.41 -1.00 -15.38
N LYS A 123 8.14 -0.91 -15.79
CA LYS A 123 6.98 -0.95 -14.87
C LYS A 123 5.90 -1.96 -15.25
N ASP A 124 6.22 -2.85 -16.19
CA ASP A 124 5.27 -3.71 -16.90
C ASP A 124 4.77 -4.92 -16.08
N LYS A 125 5.28 -5.14 -14.86
CA LYS A 125 5.00 -6.34 -14.03
C LYS A 125 4.28 -6.07 -12.72
N GLY A 126 3.78 -4.85 -12.52
CA GLY A 126 3.04 -4.49 -11.30
C GLY A 126 3.41 -3.12 -10.74
N LEU A 127 4.55 -2.56 -11.16
CA LEU A 127 5.02 -1.33 -10.56
C LEU A 127 4.13 -0.13 -10.89
N GLU A 128 3.55 -0.10 -12.09
CA GLU A 128 2.58 0.93 -12.47
C GLU A 128 1.35 0.89 -11.55
N GLU A 129 0.82 -0.30 -11.29
CA GLU A 129 -0.31 -0.51 -10.39
C GLU A 129 0.04 -0.22 -8.92
N LEU A 130 1.25 -0.56 -8.47
CA LEU A 130 1.73 -0.21 -7.12
C LEU A 130 1.85 1.30 -6.92
N ILE A 131 2.32 2.04 -7.93
CA ILE A 131 2.37 3.51 -7.89
C ILE A 131 0.95 4.06 -7.79
N ALA A 132 0.02 3.56 -8.61
CA ALA A 132 -1.38 3.97 -8.56
C ALA A 132 -2.05 3.68 -7.21
N LEU A 133 -1.75 2.52 -6.60
CA LEU A 133 -2.21 2.16 -5.25
C LEU A 133 -1.64 3.12 -4.20
N ASN A 134 -0.34 3.41 -4.25
CA ASN A 134 0.29 4.39 -3.37
C ASN A 134 -0.42 5.76 -3.44
N THR A 135 -0.65 6.28 -4.64
CA THR A 135 -1.35 7.55 -4.83
C THR A 135 -2.78 7.53 -4.30
N ALA A 136 -3.53 6.44 -4.53
CA ALA A 136 -4.90 6.31 -4.03
C ALA A 136 -4.96 6.27 -2.50
N ILE A 137 -3.99 5.59 -1.87
CA ILE A 137 -3.89 5.47 -0.41
C ILE A 137 -3.40 6.77 0.23
N ASP A 138 -2.48 7.50 -0.40
CA ASP A 138 -2.08 8.85 0.04
C ASP A 138 -3.29 9.82 0.00
N ALA A 139 -4.13 9.75 -1.04
CA ALA A 139 -5.36 10.55 -1.14
C ALA A 139 -6.41 10.18 -0.08
N LEU A 140 -6.55 8.89 0.24
CA LEU A 140 -7.43 8.43 1.33
C LEU A 140 -6.94 8.94 2.69
N LEU A 141 -5.63 8.83 2.98
CA LEU A 141 -5.03 9.34 4.21
C LEU A 141 -5.24 10.84 4.37
N LYS A 142 -5.04 11.60 3.28
CA LYS A 142 -5.32 13.04 3.27
C LYS A 142 -6.78 13.34 3.60
N SER A 143 -7.72 12.70 2.91
CA SER A 143 -9.16 12.90 3.14
C SER A 143 -9.57 12.60 4.59
N ALA A 144 -9.01 11.54 5.18
CA ALA A 144 -9.25 11.17 6.56
C ALA A 144 -8.64 12.17 7.56
N THR A 145 -7.48 12.74 7.22
CA THR A 145 -6.79 13.76 8.03
C THR A 145 -7.57 15.07 8.01
N ASP A 146 -7.94 15.55 6.82
CA ASP A 146 -8.74 16.77 6.63
C ASP A 146 -10.07 16.71 7.41
N MET A 147 -10.71 15.53 7.43
CA MET A 147 -11.94 15.29 8.21
C MET A 147 -11.71 15.46 9.73
N VAL A 148 -10.61 14.91 10.26
CA VAL A 148 -10.27 15.02 11.68
C VAL A 148 -9.93 16.48 12.04
N GLU A 149 -9.13 17.15 11.20
CA GLU A 149 -8.76 18.56 11.40
C GLU A 149 -9.99 19.47 11.39
N ALA A 150 -10.92 19.29 10.44
CA ALA A 150 -12.16 20.06 10.39
C ALA A 150 -13.00 19.87 11.67
N SER A 151 -13.09 18.63 12.17
CA SER A 151 -13.87 18.32 13.37
C SER A 151 -13.26 18.92 14.64
N ILE A 152 -11.93 18.98 14.73
CA ILE A 152 -11.23 19.69 15.81
C ILE A 152 -11.46 21.19 15.68
N GLY A 153 -11.38 21.73 14.46
CA GLY A 153 -11.65 23.14 14.18
C GLY A 153 -13.03 23.58 14.66
N GLU A 154 -14.08 22.82 14.34
CA GLU A 154 -15.45 23.10 14.80
C GLU A 154 -15.57 23.15 16.33
N LEU A 155 -14.87 22.29 17.07
CA LEU A 155 -14.85 22.31 18.53
C LEU A 155 -14.17 23.56 19.08
N THR A 156 -13.04 23.97 18.48
CA THR A 156 -12.30 25.17 18.93
C THR A 156 -13.07 26.47 18.67
N VAL A 157 -13.85 26.53 17.58
CA VAL A 157 -14.69 27.69 17.26
C VAL A 157 -15.95 27.71 18.14
N LYS A 158 -16.59 26.56 18.40
CA LYS A 158 -17.79 26.49 19.26
C LYS A 158 -17.51 26.81 20.73
N SER A 159 -16.31 26.52 21.26
CA SER A 159 -15.98 26.83 22.67
C SER A 159 -15.84 28.32 22.98
N ILE A 160 -15.92 29.21 21.99
CA ILE A 160 -15.78 30.67 22.17
C ILE A 160 -17.14 31.40 22.17
N VAL A 161 -18.27 30.66 22.13
CA VAL A 161 -19.63 31.25 22.13
C VAL A 161 -20.41 30.84 23.38
#